data_AF-A0A9E4IM64-F1
#
_entry.id   AF-A0A9E4IM64-F1
#
_cell.length_a   1.000
_cell.length_b   1.000
_cell.length_c   1.000
_cell.angle_alpha   90.00
_cell.angle_beta   90.00
_cell.angle_gamma   90.00
#
_symmetry.space_group_name_H-M   'P 1'
#
loop_
_entity.id
_entity.type
_entity.pdbx_description
1 polymer ?
#
loop_
_entity_poly.entity_id
_entity_poly.type
_entity_poly.pdbx_seq_one_letter_code
_entity_poly.pdbx_strand_id
1 'polypeptide(L)'
;SVDRNDVVGACDHGYACAYMNSLSWKTPTMPLPAETNPRFVFERLFGTGDTAEERQLRVEEDRSILDGLTREIAALSSRLGGHDRTKLGEYLDSIRDVERRIARAESTNTDFAVPERPVGVPETFREYAELMFDLQVLAFQADITRVTSFMMARENINRSYNE
;
A
#
# COMPACT_ATOMS: atom_id res chain seq x y z
N SER A 1 2.66 12.89 -17.87
CA SER A 1 2.37 13.06 -16.43
C SER A 1 1.29 12.08 -16.00
N VAL A 2 1.59 11.18 -15.06
CA VAL A 2 0.67 10.15 -14.54
C VAL A 2 -0.48 10.79 -13.74
N ASP A 3 -1.67 10.18 -13.77
CA ASP A 3 -2.84 10.67 -13.03
C ASP A 3 -2.57 10.66 -11.53
N ARG A 4 -2.42 11.86 -10.95
CA ARG A 4 -2.17 11.99 -9.52
C ARG A 4 -3.49 11.83 -8.75
N ASN A 5 -3.42 11.15 -7.61
CA ASN A 5 -4.55 10.99 -6.69
C ASN A 5 -4.76 12.20 -5.77
N ASP A 6 -3.88 13.21 -5.83
CA ASP A 6 -3.93 14.43 -5.02
C ASP A 6 -4.89 15.50 -5.54
N VAL A 7 -5.55 15.23 -6.67
CA VAL A 7 -6.53 16.16 -7.25
C VAL A 7 -7.86 16.07 -6.50
N VAL A 8 -7.85 16.55 -5.26
CA VAL A 8 -9.05 16.81 -4.47
C VAL A 8 -9.73 18.04 -5.06
N GLY A 9 -10.86 17.84 -5.76
CA GLY A 9 -11.72 18.92 -6.23
C GLY A 9 -11.72 19.24 -7.73
N ALA A 10 -10.96 18.51 -8.57
CA ALA A 10 -11.09 18.61 -10.05
C ALA A 10 -11.85 17.42 -10.66
N CYS A 11 -12.65 16.73 -9.85
CA CYS A 11 -13.56 15.69 -10.31
C CYS A 11 -14.79 16.38 -10.87
N ASP A 12 -14.98 16.29 -12.18
CA ASP A 12 -16.04 16.99 -12.88
C ASP A 12 -17.42 16.37 -12.56
N HIS A 13 -18.44 17.22 -12.51
CA HIS A 13 -19.87 16.89 -12.43
C HIS A 13 -20.33 15.87 -11.34
N GLY A 14 -20.52 16.34 -10.11
CA GLY A 14 -21.51 15.76 -9.18
C GLY A 14 -21.15 14.45 -8.44
N TYR A 15 -20.01 13.84 -8.73
CA TYR A 15 -19.49 12.70 -7.97
C TYR A 15 -18.31 13.12 -7.09
N ALA A 16 -18.27 12.63 -5.84
CA ALA A 16 -17.11 12.87 -4.97
C ALA A 16 -15.87 12.19 -5.56
N CYS A 17 -14.71 12.86 -5.51
CA CYS A 17 -13.43 12.33 -6.03
C CYS A 17 -13.07 10.93 -5.53
N ALA A 18 -13.58 10.55 -4.36
CA ALA A 18 -13.46 9.19 -3.85
C ALA A 18 -14.01 8.13 -4.84
N TYR A 19 -15.16 8.38 -5.48
CA TYR A 19 -15.79 7.42 -6.40
C TYR A 19 -15.12 7.36 -7.77
N MET A 20 -14.54 8.46 -8.24
CA MET A 20 -13.80 8.46 -9.51
C MET A 20 -12.41 7.84 -9.38
N ASN A 21 -11.80 7.94 -8.21
CA ASN A 21 -10.39 7.55 -8.02
C ASN A 21 -10.22 6.21 -7.28
N SER A 22 -11.31 5.60 -6.81
CA SER A 22 -11.25 4.37 -6.01
C SER A 22 -12.07 3.23 -6.62
N LEU A 23 -11.37 2.16 -6.99
CA LEU A 23 -12.01 0.89 -7.40
C LEU A 23 -12.38 0.01 -6.20
N SER A 24 -11.71 0.19 -5.06
CA SER A 24 -11.83 -0.68 -3.89
C SER A 24 -12.32 0.09 -2.67
N TRP A 25 -13.17 -0.56 -1.88
CA TRP A 25 -13.86 0.06 -0.74
C TRP A 25 -13.83 -0.91 0.45
N LYS A 26 -13.41 -0.42 1.62
CA LYS A 26 -13.42 -1.21 2.86
C LYS A 26 -14.84 -1.35 3.41
N THR A 27 -15.62 -0.28 3.29
CA THR A 27 -17.05 -0.23 3.62
C THR A 27 -17.76 0.58 2.53
N PRO A 28 -19.10 0.59 2.45
CA PRO A 28 -19.84 1.39 1.48
C PRO A 28 -19.52 2.89 1.49
N THR A 29 -18.91 3.40 2.57
CA THR A 29 -18.57 4.82 2.76
C THR A 29 -17.08 5.07 2.97
N MET A 30 -16.24 4.03 2.96
CA MET A 30 -14.80 4.14 3.21
C MET A 30 -14.00 3.60 2.02
N PRO A 31 -13.50 4.48 1.13
CA PRO A 31 -12.69 4.06 0.00
C PRO A 31 -11.32 3.55 0.45
N LEU A 32 -10.75 2.62 -0.30
CA LEU A 32 -9.35 2.22 -0.19
C LEU A 32 -8.55 3.00 -1.25
N PRO A 33 -7.66 3.92 -0.85
CA PRO A 33 -6.91 4.72 -1.81
C PRO A 33 -5.94 3.82 -2.60
N ALA A 34 -5.91 4.03 -3.92
CA ALA A 34 -4.94 3.38 -4.78
C ALA A 34 -3.56 4.05 -4.62
N GLU A 35 -2.50 3.25 -4.69
CA GLU A 35 -1.12 3.75 -4.74
C GLU A 35 -0.71 3.94 -6.20
N THR A 36 -0.28 5.15 -6.55
CA THR A 36 0.09 5.55 -7.92
C THR A 36 1.60 5.66 -8.10
N ASN A 37 2.38 5.60 -7.03
CA ASN A 37 3.83 5.63 -7.11
C ASN A 37 4.38 4.19 -7.12
N PRO A 38 4.98 3.72 -8.23
CA PRO A 38 5.53 2.36 -8.32
C PRO A 38 6.56 2.06 -7.22
N ARG A 39 7.31 3.07 -6.76
CA ARG A 39 8.24 2.93 -5.63
C ARG A 39 7.52 2.51 -4.35
N PHE A 40 6.43 3.17 -4.00
CA PHE A 40 5.67 2.84 -2.78
C PHE A 40 4.93 1.52 -2.91
N VAL A 41 4.48 1.16 -4.11
CA VAL A 41 3.96 -0.19 -4.39
C VAL A 41 5.04 -1.24 -4.12
N PHE A 42 6.25 -1.05 -4.67
CA PHE A 42 7.38 -1.95 -4.44
C PHE A 42 7.73 -2.08 -2.95
N GLU A 43 7.87 -0.95 -2.24
CA GLU A 43 8.18 -0.95 -0.80
C GLU A 43 7.09 -1.62 0.03
N ARG A 44 5.82 -1.55 -0.41
CA ARG A 44 4.70 -2.24 0.26
C ARG A 44 4.71 -3.74 0.01
N LEU A 45 5.15 -4.18 -1.18
CA LEU A 45 5.20 -5.59 -1.56
C LEU A 45 6.42 -6.28 -0.95
N PHE A 46 7.61 -5.68 -1.09
CA PHE A 46 8.89 -6.33 -0.78
C PHE A 46 9.58 -5.79 0.48
N GLY A 47 9.07 -4.69 1.05
CA GLY A 47 9.68 -4.00 2.19
C GLY A 47 10.52 -2.80 1.77
N THR A 48 10.85 -1.95 2.74
CA THR A 48 11.63 -0.73 2.52
C THR A 48 13.12 -1.08 2.49
N GLY A 49 13.82 -0.65 1.44
CA GLY A 49 15.27 -0.79 1.34
C GLY A 49 15.84 -1.06 -0.01
N ASP A 50 17.10 -0.63 -0.13
CA ASP A 50 17.82 -0.71 -1.40
C ASP A 50 18.37 -2.12 -1.59
N THR A 51 18.82 -2.76 -0.51
CA THR A 51 19.29 -4.16 -0.52
C THR A 51 18.34 -5.09 0.23
N ALA A 52 18.44 -6.39 -0.04
CA ALA A 52 17.69 -7.41 0.69
C ALA A 52 18.06 -7.44 2.19
N GLU A 53 19.34 -7.24 2.52
CA GLU A 53 19.83 -7.21 3.90
C GLU A 53 19.21 -6.04 4.67
N GLU A 54 19.21 -4.83 4.09
CA GLU A 54 18.59 -3.69 4.74
C GLU A 54 17.07 -3.85 4.91
N ARG A 55 16.40 -4.52 3.96
CA ARG A 55 14.96 -4.85 4.07
C ARG A 55 14.72 -5.78 5.26
N GLN A 56 15.54 -6.81 5.43
CA GLN A 56 15.43 -7.75 6.56
C GLN A 56 15.67 -7.05 7.89
N LEU A 57 16.73 -6.24 7.99
CA LEU A 57 17.05 -5.49 9.21
C LEU A 57 15.88 -4.59 9.65
N ARG A 58 15.22 -3.92 8.70
CA ARG A 58 14.05 -3.09 9.02
C ARG A 58 12.85 -3.90 9.49
N VAL A 59 12.60 -5.07 8.90
CA VAL A 59 11.53 -5.97 9.36
C VAL A 59 11.78 -6.45 10.78
N GLU A 60 13.03 -6.75 11.13
CA GLU A 60 13.43 -7.15 12.49
C GLU A 60 13.28 -6.00 13.50
N GLU A 61 13.68 -4.79 13.12
CA GLU A 61 13.51 -3.59 13.94
C GLU A 61 12.03 -3.30 14.22
N ASP A 62 11.20 -3.29 13.17
CA ASP A 62 9.75 -3.08 13.28
C ASP A 62 9.09 -4.11 14.20
N ARG A 63 9.49 -5.38 14.11
CA ARG A 63 8.99 -6.45 15.00
C ARG A 63 9.35 -6.17 16.47
N SER A 64 10.61 -5.85 16.74
CA SER A 64 11.09 -5.58 18.10
C SER A 64 10.31 -4.42 18.75
N ILE A 65 10.03 -3.37 17.98
CA ILE A 65 9.22 -2.24 18.42
C ILE A 65 7.78 -2.70 18.76
N LEU A 66 7.14 -3.47 17.88
CA LEU A 66 5.77 -3.95 18.08
C LEU A 66 5.65 -4.90 19.29
N ASP A 67 6.63 -5.76 19.51
CA ASP A 67 6.69 -6.65 20.67
C ASP A 67 6.79 -5.85 21.99
N GLY A 68 7.55 -4.75 21.97
CA GLY A 68 7.61 -3.79 23.07
C GLY A 68 6.25 -3.15 23.36
N LEU A 69 5.61 -2.60 22.33
CA LEU A 69 4.34 -1.88 22.44
C LEU A 69 3.18 -2.78 22.86
N THR A 70 3.14 -4.03 22.41
CA THR A 70 2.04 -4.97 22.70
C THR A 70 1.82 -5.14 24.20
N ARG A 71 2.90 -5.24 24.98
CA ARG A 71 2.82 -5.37 26.45
C ARG A 71 2.27 -4.10 27.11
N GLU A 72 2.70 -2.93 26.65
CA GLU A 72 2.25 -1.64 27.18
C GLU A 72 0.78 -1.38 26.85
N ILE A 73 0.36 -1.70 25.63
CA ILE A 73 -1.03 -1.59 25.18
C ILE A 73 -1.94 -2.49 26.02
N ALA A 74 -1.54 -3.73 26.30
CA ALA A 74 -2.32 -4.64 27.13
C ALA A 74 -2.52 -4.08 28.55
N ALA A 75 -1.46 -3.53 29.15
CA ALA A 75 -1.53 -2.87 30.44
C ALA A 75 -2.44 -1.63 30.41
N LEU A 76 -2.34 -0.78 29.38
CA LEU A 76 -3.14 0.41 29.23
C LEU A 76 -4.63 0.08 29.02
N SER A 77 -4.95 -0.88 28.15
CA SER A 77 -6.32 -1.32 27.88
C SER A 77 -7.06 -1.78 29.14
N SER A 78 -6.35 -2.43 30.08
CA SER A 78 -6.92 -2.85 31.36
C SER A 78 -7.37 -1.68 32.25
N ARG A 79 -6.76 -0.51 32.10
CA ARG A 79 -6.99 0.69 32.92
C ARG A 79 -7.98 1.69 32.31
N LEU A 80 -8.29 1.58 31.02
CA LEU A 80 -9.17 2.50 30.31
C LEU A 80 -10.65 2.19 30.48
N GLY A 81 -11.48 3.23 30.47
CA GLY A 81 -12.94 3.13 30.42
C GLY A 81 -13.46 2.75 29.02
N GLY A 82 -14.77 2.46 28.91
CA GLY A 82 -15.36 1.94 27.67
C GLY A 82 -15.19 2.83 26.43
N HIS A 83 -15.34 4.16 26.59
CA HIS A 83 -15.17 5.12 25.48
C HIS A 83 -13.74 5.16 24.95
N ASP A 84 -12.75 5.19 25.85
CA ASP A 84 -11.33 5.27 25.47
C ASP A 84 -10.83 3.95 24.88
N ARG A 85 -11.39 2.82 25.30
CA ARG A 85 -11.12 1.51 24.68
C ARG A 85 -11.55 1.47 23.21
N THR A 86 -12.65 2.12 22.84
CA THR A 86 -13.08 2.22 21.44
C THR A 86 -12.04 2.98 20.60
N LYS A 87 -11.53 4.10 21.12
CA LYS A 87 -10.46 4.86 20.44
C LYS A 87 -9.14 4.12 20.36
N LEU A 88 -8.78 3.39 21.42
CA LEU A 88 -7.63 2.50 21.38
C LEU A 88 -7.81 1.40 20.32
N GLY A 89 -9.02 0.85 20.16
CA GLY A 89 -9.35 -0.13 19.12
C GLY A 89 -9.08 0.37 17.71
N GLU A 90 -9.49 1.61 17.38
CA GLU A 90 -9.21 2.25 16.09
C GLU A 90 -7.69 2.32 15.81
N TYR A 91 -6.88 2.64 16.83
CA TYR A 91 -5.43 2.67 16.72
C TYR A 91 -4.82 1.26 16.53
N LEU A 92 -5.31 0.27 17.27
CA LEU A 92 -4.82 -1.12 17.14
C LEU A 92 -5.11 -1.73 15.77
N ASP A 93 -6.19 -1.31 15.11
CA ASP A 93 -6.43 -1.73 13.74
C ASP A 93 -5.35 -1.24 12.76
N SER A 94 -4.78 -0.04 12.99
CA SER A 94 -3.64 0.45 12.21
C SER A 94 -2.36 -0.35 12.49
N ILE A 95 -2.14 -0.77 13.74
CA ILE A 95 -1.00 -1.63 14.11
C ILE A 95 -1.11 -3.01 13.44
N ARG A 96 -2.31 -3.59 13.40
CA ARG A 96 -2.56 -4.86 12.71
C ARG A 96 -2.26 -4.81 11.21
N ASP A 97 -2.37 -3.64 10.58
CA ASP A 97 -1.94 -3.49 9.18
C ASP A 97 -0.41 -3.61 9.06
N VAL A 98 0.35 -3.09 10.02
CA VAL A 98 1.82 -3.21 10.07
C VAL A 98 2.24 -4.64 10.36
N GLU A 99 1.64 -5.30 11.36
CA GLU A 99 1.90 -6.72 11.68
C GLU A 99 1.66 -7.63 10.46
N ARG A 100 0.57 -7.39 9.72
CA ARG A 100 0.28 -8.13 8.48
C ARG A 100 1.33 -7.90 7.40
N ARG A 101 1.94 -6.71 7.33
CA ARG A 101 3.04 -6.43 6.39
C ARG A 101 4.31 -7.18 6.77
N ILE A 102 4.65 -7.20 8.06
CA ILE A 102 5.79 -7.96 8.59
C ILE A 102 5.61 -9.45 8.28
N ALA A 103 4.44 -10.01 8.61
CA ALA A 103 4.14 -11.41 8.36
C ALA A 103 4.23 -11.77 6.87
N ARG A 104 3.76 -10.89 5.98
CA ARG A 104 3.90 -11.06 4.53
C ARG A 104 5.36 -11.09 4.10
N ALA A 105 6.18 -10.15 4.58
CA ALA A 105 7.59 -10.09 4.26
C ALA A 105 8.34 -11.38 4.66
N GLU A 106 7.94 -12.02 5.76
CA GLU A 106 8.51 -13.31 6.18
C GLU A 106 8.01 -14.51 5.39
N SER A 107 6.73 -14.48 4.97
CA SER A 107 6.11 -15.58 4.22
C SER A 107 6.38 -15.55 2.72
N THR A 108 7.01 -14.48 2.23
CA THR A 108 7.24 -14.27 0.79
C THR A 108 8.21 -15.33 0.27
N ASN A 109 7.89 -15.92 -0.87
CA ASN A 109 8.76 -16.92 -1.49
C ASN A 109 10.06 -16.26 -1.98
N THR A 110 11.22 -16.70 -1.49
CA THR A 110 12.53 -16.12 -1.86
C THR A 110 13.13 -16.73 -3.14
N ASP A 111 12.42 -17.67 -3.79
CA ASP A 111 12.92 -18.41 -4.96
C ASP A 111 13.03 -17.58 -6.25
N PHE A 112 12.83 -16.26 -6.19
CA PHE A 112 12.98 -15.36 -7.34
C PHE A 112 13.79 -14.12 -6.97
N ALA A 113 14.51 -13.57 -7.95
CA ALA A 113 15.30 -12.35 -7.76
C ALA A 113 14.37 -11.15 -7.67
N VAL A 114 14.30 -10.52 -6.48
CA VAL A 114 13.60 -9.25 -6.30
C VAL A 114 14.35 -8.18 -7.09
N PRO A 115 13.70 -7.48 -8.04
CA PRO A 115 14.37 -6.46 -8.86
C PRO A 115 14.76 -5.24 -8.03
N GLU A 116 15.57 -4.37 -8.63
CA GLU A 116 15.93 -3.09 -8.01
C GLU A 116 14.69 -2.22 -7.77
N ARG A 117 14.72 -1.48 -6.67
CA ARG A 117 13.63 -0.59 -6.27
C ARG A 117 13.47 0.53 -7.30
N PRO A 118 12.26 0.78 -7.84
CA PRO A 118 12.02 1.89 -8.74
C PRO A 118 12.36 3.24 -8.10
N VAL A 119 12.95 4.15 -8.89
CA VAL A 119 13.29 5.50 -8.43
C VAL A 119 12.06 6.37 -8.17
N GLY A 120 10.94 6.11 -8.86
CA GLY A 120 9.69 6.83 -8.72
C GLY A 120 8.73 6.58 -9.88
N VAL A 121 8.01 7.63 -10.28
CA VAL A 121 7.04 7.59 -11.38
C VAL A 121 7.75 7.84 -12.72
N PRO A 122 7.64 6.93 -13.71
CA PRO A 122 8.19 7.14 -15.05
C PRO A 122 7.62 8.36 -15.78
N GLU A 123 8.33 8.83 -16.82
CA GLU A 123 7.92 10.02 -17.59
C GLU A 123 6.74 9.73 -18.53
N THR A 124 6.79 8.58 -19.20
CA THR A 124 5.77 8.14 -20.15
C THR A 124 4.70 7.30 -19.45
N PHE A 125 3.49 7.32 -20.02
CA PHE A 125 2.41 6.47 -19.52
C PHE A 125 2.67 4.99 -19.79
N ARG A 126 3.27 4.68 -20.95
CA ARG A 126 3.64 3.32 -21.33
C ARG A 126 4.56 2.69 -20.27
N GLU A 127 5.68 3.33 -19.95
CA GLU A 127 6.64 2.83 -18.96
C GLU A 127 6.00 2.70 -17.58
N TYR A 128 5.14 3.65 -17.20
CA TYR A 128 4.38 3.57 -15.95
C TYR A 128 3.47 2.34 -15.91
N ALA A 129 2.70 2.10 -16.97
CA ALA A 129 1.77 0.97 -17.03
C ALA A 129 2.52 -0.37 -17.05
N GLU A 130 3.58 -0.48 -17.86
CA GLU A 130 4.46 -1.66 -17.91
C GLU A 130 5.06 -1.95 -16.52
N LEU A 131 5.61 -0.95 -15.86
CA LEU A 131 6.18 -1.11 -14.51
C LEU A 131 5.12 -1.55 -13.48
N MET A 132 3.91 -1.00 -13.54
CA MET A 132 2.81 -1.40 -12.65
C MET A 132 2.31 -2.81 -12.93
N PHE A 133 2.39 -3.29 -14.18
CA PHE A 133 2.12 -4.69 -14.51
C PHE A 133 3.23 -5.62 -14.04
N ASP A 134 4.49 -5.26 -14.22
CA ASP A 134 5.64 -6.03 -13.75
C ASP A 134 5.55 -6.23 -12.23
N LEU A 135 5.22 -5.17 -11.47
CA LEU A 135 5.02 -5.27 -10.02
C LEU A 135 3.88 -6.22 -9.64
N GLN A 136 2.80 -6.30 -10.43
CA GLN A 136 1.72 -7.25 -10.20
C GLN A 136 2.17 -8.68 -10.49
N VAL A 137 2.88 -8.90 -11.60
CA VAL A 137 3.45 -10.21 -11.94
C VAL A 137 4.39 -10.69 -10.85
N LEU A 138 5.29 -9.82 -10.37
CA LEU A 138 6.20 -10.12 -9.27
C LEU A 138 5.43 -10.43 -7.98
N ALA A 139 4.38 -9.67 -7.65
CA ALA A 139 3.55 -9.94 -6.47
C ALA A 139 2.90 -11.34 -6.51
N PHE A 140 2.52 -11.82 -7.69
CA PHE A 140 1.99 -13.16 -7.88
C PHE A 140 3.09 -14.25 -7.84
N GLN A 141 4.24 -14.02 -8.48
CA GLN A 141 5.39 -14.93 -8.45
C GLN A 141 5.93 -15.12 -7.03
N ALA A 142 5.96 -14.04 -6.26
CA ALA A 142 6.39 -13.99 -4.87
C ALA A 142 5.40 -14.60 -3.87
N ASP A 143 4.21 -14.97 -4.35
CA ASP A 143 3.07 -15.38 -3.53
C ASP A 143 2.67 -14.36 -2.43
N ILE A 144 2.78 -13.06 -2.73
CA ILE A 144 2.43 -11.99 -1.78
C ILE A 144 0.91 -11.75 -1.74
N THR A 145 0.24 -11.86 -2.89
CA THR A 145 -1.21 -11.66 -3.01
C THR A 145 -1.81 -12.56 -4.09
N ARG A 146 -3.09 -12.90 -3.94
CA ARG A 146 -3.90 -13.61 -4.95
C ARG A 146 -4.77 -12.69 -5.79
N VAL A 147 -4.93 -11.43 -5.38
CA VAL A 147 -5.82 -10.46 -6.02
C VAL A 147 -5.10 -9.12 -6.15
N THR A 148 -5.23 -8.49 -7.33
CA THR A 148 -4.78 -7.13 -7.60
C THR A 148 -5.93 -6.31 -8.18
N SER A 149 -5.86 -5.00 -8.04
CA SER A 149 -6.78 -4.05 -8.68
C SER A 149 -5.96 -2.86 -9.14
N PHE A 150 -6.01 -2.57 -10.44
CA PHE A 150 -5.23 -1.52 -11.07
C PHE A 150 -6.11 -0.71 -12.01
N MET A 151 -6.28 0.57 -11.70
CA MET A 151 -6.92 1.52 -12.59
C MET A 151 -5.88 2.04 -13.57
N MET A 152 -5.88 1.52 -14.79
CA MET A 152 -4.92 1.91 -15.83
C MET A 152 -5.14 3.37 -16.28
N ALA A 153 -6.39 3.76 -16.50
CA ALA A 153 -6.80 5.11 -16.88
C ALA A 153 -8.23 5.35 -16.40
N ARG A 154 -8.59 6.62 -16.15
CA ARG A 154 -9.97 7.04 -15.88
C ARG A 154 -10.70 7.29 -17.21
N GLU A 155 -12.00 7.01 -17.26
CA GLU A 155 -12.76 7.14 -18.51
C GLU A 155 -12.93 8.59 -19.02
N ASN A 156 -12.71 9.61 -18.19
CA ASN A 156 -12.90 11.01 -18.56
C ASN A 156 -11.60 11.79 -18.85
N ILE A 157 -10.50 11.11 -19.16
CA ILE A 157 -9.22 11.79 -19.40
C ILE A 157 -9.14 12.17 -20.88
N ASN A 158 -9.14 13.47 -21.17
CA ASN A 158 -8.92 13.99 -22.52
C ASN A 158 -7.41 14.02 -22.88
N ARG A 159 -6.73 12.89 -22.70
CA ARG A 159 -5.29 12.73 -23.00
C ARG A 159 -5.11 11.80 -24.19
N SER A 160 -4.35 12.26 -25.17
CA SER A 160 -3.86 11.42 -26.26
C SER A 160 -2.55 10.73 -25.83
N TYR A 161 -2.49 9.41 -25.94
CA TYR A 161 -1.29 8.62 -25.65
C TYR A 161 -0.49 8.43 -26.96
N ASN A 162 0.18 9.49 -27.40
CA ASN A 162 0.92 9.49 -28.69
C ASN A 162 2.38 9.04 -28.55
N GLU A 163 2.66 8.24 -27.52
CA GLU A 163 3.98 7.80 -27.07
C GLU A 163 4.37 6.43 -27.69
#